data_AF-A0A371PY23-F1
#
_entry.id   AF-A0A371PY23-F1
#
_cell.length_a   1.000
_cell.length_b   1.000
_cell.length_c   1.000
_cell.angle_alpha   90.00
_cell.angle_beta   90.00
_cell.angle_gamma   90.00
#
_symmetry.space_group_name_H-M   'P 1'
#
loop_
_entity.id
_entity.type
_entity.pdbx_description
1 polymer ?
#
loop_
_entity_poly.entity_id
_entity_poly.type
_entity_poly.pdbx_seq_one_letter_code
_entity_poly.pdbx_strand_id
1 'polypeptide(L)'
;MSDSYTAICEALTETFGVEPADLRPDVSFEQLEVDSLALLELAIVMSERLGVTGEADLRPATTLGEAAEFVDALRSPSGIAGGAAQEARTTAG
;
A
#
# COMPACT_ATOMS: atom_id res chain seq x y z
N MET A 1 8.79 0.57 15.31
CA MET A 1 8.04 1.06 14.14
C MET A 1 8.50 0.22 12.97
N SER A 2 7.57 -0.27 12.15
CA SER A 2 7.92 -1.15 11.02
C SER A 2 8.62 -0.38 9.91
N ASP A 3 9.51 -1.03 9.16
CA ASP A 3 10.14 -0.48 7.96
C ASP A 3 9.10 0.04 6.95
N SER A 4 7.95 -0.63 6.86
CA SER A 4 6.86 -0.23 5.97
C SER A 4 6.20 1.09 6.40
N TYR A 5 6.07 1.34 7.70
CA TYR A 5 5.54 2.62 8.20
C TYR A 5 6.46 3.78 7.85
N THR A 6 7.77 3.59 8.05
CA THR A 6 8.78 4.60 7.70
C THR A 6 8.74 4.91 6.20
N ALA A 7 8.69 3.89 5.34
CA ALA A 7 8.63 4.07 3.90
C ALA A 7 7.35 4.81 3.44
N ILE A 8 6.20 4.50 4.06
CA ILE A 8 4.94 5.22 3.80
C ILE A 8 5.09 6.70 4.17
N CYS A 9 5.61 6.99 5.36
CA CYS A 9 5.80 8.38 5.81
C CYS A 9 6.77 9.16 4.90
N GLU A 10 7.89 8.54 4.52
CA GLU A 10 8.86 9.14 3.59
C GLU A 10 8.21 9.43 2.24
N ALA A 11 7.45 8.48 1.68
CA ALA A 11 6.75 8.72 0.41
C ALA A 11 5.72 9.85 0.53
N LEU A 12 4.94 9.89 1.62
CA LEU A 12 3.98 10.96 1.89
C LEU A 12 4.64 12.33 1.99
N THR A 13 5.80 12.45 2.64
CA THR A 13 6.52 13.72 2.73
C THR A 13 7.24 14.09 1.43
N GLU A 14 7.93 13.15 0.78
CA GLU A 14 8.77 13.43 -0.39
C GLU A 14 7.98 13.55 -1.70
N THR A 15 6.94 12.72 -1.87
CA THR A 15 6.18 12.61 -3.13
C THR A 15 4.90 13.41 -3.07
N PHE A 16 4.19 13.36 -1.94
CA PHE A 16 2.88 13.98 -1.77
C PHE A 16 2.93 15.31 -1.01
N GLY A 17 4.07 15.66 -0.40
CA GLY A 17 4.27 16.93 0.30
C GLY A 17 3.51 17.03 1.64
N VAL A 18 3.16 15.90 2.25
CA VAL A 18 2.47 15.87 3.55
C VAL A 18 3.43 16.28 4.67
N GLU A 19 2.95 17.15 5.58
CA GLU A 19 3.74 17.58 6.72
C GLU A 19 4.02 16.42 7.68
N PRO A 20 5.28 16.20 8.09
CA PRO A 20 5.64 15.10 9.00
C PRO A 20 5.01 15.23 10.38
N ALA A 21 4.53 16.43 10.76
CA ALA A 21 3.81 16.66 12.01
C ALA A 21 2.41 16.02 12.02
N ASP A 22 1.80 15.83 10.84
CA ASP A 22 0.46 15.25 10.69
C ASP A 22 0.49 13.73 10.50
N LEU A 23 1.68 13.16 10.22
CA LEU A 23 1.89 11.73 10.01
C LEU A 23 1.84 10.93 11.31
N ARG A 24 0.63 10.58 11.73
CA ARG A 24 0.37 9.74 12.89
C ARG A 24 -0.29 8.41 12.52
N PRO A 25 -0.04 7.34 13.28
CA PRO A 25 -0.56 6.01 12.96
C PRO A 25 -2.09 5.92 13.02
N ASP A 26 -2.75 6.80 13.78
CA ASP A 26 -4.21 6.87 13.94
C ASP A 26 -4.91 7.78 12.94
N VAL A 27 -4.16 8.44 12.04
CA VAL A 27 -4.69 9.35 11.03
C VAL A 27 -4.93 8.59 9.72
N SER A 28 -6.07 8.83 9.07
CA SER A 28 -6.41 8.27 7.77
C SER A 28 -5.88 9.09 6.60
N PHE A 29 -5.78 8.45 5.43
CA PHE A 29 -5.38 9.13 4.21
C PHE A 29 -6.33 10.27 3.81
N GLU A 30 -7.64 10.11 4.02
CA GLU A 30 -8.63 11.17 3.80
C GLU A 30 -8.37 12.38 4.70
N GLN A 31 -7.97 12.16 5.95
CA GLN A 31 -7.62 13.25 6.87
C GLN A 31 -6.33 13.97 6.49
N LEU A 32 -5.44 13.30 5.76
CA LEU A 32 -4.22 13.87 5.18
C LEU A 32 -4.46 14.48 3.79
N GLU A 33 -5.71 14.58 3.35
CA GLU A 33 -6.11 15.08 2.02
C GLU A 33 -5.44 14.29 0.88
N VAL A 34 -5.15 13.00 1.11
CA VAL A 34 -4.59 12.11 0.10
C VAL A 34 -5.73 11.52 -0.74
N ASP A 35 -5.79 11.98 -1.99
CA ASP A 35 -6.79 11.51 -2.96
C ASP A 35 -6.60 10.04 -3.37
N SER A 36 -7.65 9.42 -3.92
CA SER A 36 -7.59 8.04 -4.42
C SER A 36 -6.53 7.81 -5.51
N LEU A 37 -6.24 8.82 -6.32
CA LEU A 37 -5.15 8.75 -7.31
C LEU A 37 -3.78 8.76 -6.62
N ALA A 38 -3.61 9.60 -5.60
CA ALA A 38 -2.39 9.65 -4.80
C ALA A 38 -2.18 8.33 -4.02
N LEU A 39 -3.24 7.69 -3.55
CA LEU A 39 -3.18 6.35 -2.95
C LEU A 39 -2.68 5.28 -3.93
N LEU A 40 -3.13 5.34 -5.19
CA LEU A 40 -2.65 4.45 -6.23
C LEU A 40 -1.15 4.66 -6.48
N GLU A 41 -0.71 5.91 -6.59
CA GLU A 41 0.71 6.24 -6.74
C GLU A 41 1.53 5.78 -5.53
N LEU A 42 1.02 5.98 -4.31
CA LEU A 42 1.67 5.51 -3.08
C LEU A 42 1.83 3.99 -3.09
N ALA A 43 0.81 3.25 -3.52
CA ALA A 43 0.88 1.78 -3.64
C ALA A 43 1.95 1.33 -4.65
N ILE A 44 2.10 2.07 -5.77
CA ILE A 44 3.17 1.84 -6.76
C ILE A 44 4.54 2.12 -6.13
N VAL A 45 4.72 3.27 -5.48
CA VAL A 45 5.99 3.65 -4.81
C VAL A 45 6.37 2.62 -3.75
N MET A 46 5.41 2.12 -2.96
CA MET A 46 5.66 1.07 -1.97
C MET A 46 6.08 -0.24 -2.64
N SER A 47 5.43 -0.62 -3.74
CA SER A 47 5.79 -1.81 -4.51
C SER A 47 7.21 -1.71 -5.07
N GLU A 48 7.62 -0.55 -5.58
CA GLU A 48 8.97 -0.29 -6.08
C GLU A 48 10.03 -0.23 -4.98
N ARG A 49 9.76 0.47 -3.87
CA ARG A 49 10.71 0.64 -2.75
C ARG A 49 10.90 -0.64 -1.94
N LEU A 50 9.82 -1.38 -1.69
CA LEU A 50 9.80 -2.49 -0.74
C LEU A 50 9.66 -3.86 -1.40
N GLY A 51 9.48 -3.92 -2.73
CA GLY A 51 9.35 -5.17 -3.48
C GLY A 51 8.06 -5.93 -3.19
N VAL A 52 7.00 -5.21 -2.84
CA VAL A 52 5.69 -5.79 -2.48
C VAL A 52 5.05 -6.40 -3.73
N THR A 53 4.63 -7.66 -3.67
CA THR A 53 3.98 -8.36 -4.79
C THR A 53 2.49 -8.48 -4.53
N GLY A 54 1.73 -7.45 -4.89
CA GLY A 54 0.28 -7.41 -4.74
C GLY A 54 -0.27 -5.98 -4.81
N GLU A 55 -1.57 -5.85 -5.01
CA GLU A 55 -2.26 -4.56 -4.85
C GLU A 55 -2.53 -4.33 -3.36
N ALA A 56 -1.87 -3.32 -2.78
CA ALA A 56 -2.26 -2.83 -1.47
C ALA A 56 -3.62 -2.12 -1.62
N ASP A 57 -4.68 -2.66 -1.01
CA ASP A 57 -6.00 -2.04 -0.98
C ASP A 57 -6.01 -0.86 0.01
N LEU A 58 -5.37 0.23 -0.40
CA LEU A 58 -5.33 1.49 0.33
C LEU A 58 -6.60 2.27 0.01
N ARG A 59 -7.43 2.49 1.03
CA ARG A 59 -8.68 3.25 0.93
C ARG A 59 -8.49 4.58 1.66
N PRO A 60 -9.23 5.64 1.29
CA PRO A 60 -9.14 6.93 1.99
C PRO A 60 -9.38 6.83 3.50
N ALA A 61 -10.27 5.91 3.92
CA ALA A 61 -10.56 5.66 5.32
C ALA A 61 -9.47 4.84 6.07
N THR A 62 -8.52 4.24 5.36
CA THR A 62 -7.45 3.45 5.97
C THR A 62 -6.46 4.37 6.70
N THR A 63 -6.07 3.98 7.91
CA THR A 63 -5.07 4.70 8.71
C THR A 63 -3.63 4.38 8.28
N LEU A 64 -2.68 5.27 8.60
CA LEU A 64 -1.26 5.00 8.34
C LEU A 64 -0.75 3.73 9.05
N GLY A 65 -1.27 3.45 10.25
CA GLY A 65 -0.96 2.23 10.98
C GLY A 65 -1.44 0.98 10.25
N GLU A 66 -2.72 0.96 9.84
CA GLU A 66 -3.30 -0.15 9.08
C GLU A 66 -2.60 -0.34 7.72
N ALA A 67 -2.27 0.75 7.04
CA ALA A 67 -1.54 0.71 5.77
C ALA A 67 -0.17 0.03 5.93
N ALA A 68 0.57 0.37 6.98
CA ALA A 68 1.84 -0.27 7.29
C ALA A 68 1.67 -1.78 7.56
N GLU A 69 0.64 -2.17 8.31
CA GLU A 69 0.30 -3.57 8.55
C GLU A 69 -0.04 -4.33 7.26
N PHE A 70 -0.81 -3.72 6.35
CA PHE A 70 -1.12 -4.31 5.04
C PHE A 70 0.15 -4.54 4.22
N VAL A 71 1.03 -3.54 4.15
CA VAL A 71 2.29 -3.66 3.42
C VAL A 71 3.20 -4.72 4.04
N ASP A 72 3.29 -4.78 5.38
CA ASP A 72 4.05 -5.82 6.08
C ASP A 72 3.52 -7.23 5.83
N ALA A 73 2.20 -7.39 5.79
CA ALA A 73 1.56 -8.65 5.47
C ALA A 73 1.90 -9.11 4.04
N LEU A 74 1.96 -8.19 3.09
CA LEU A 74 2.32 -8.48 1.69
C LEU A 74 3.82 -8.71 1.49
N ARG A 75 4.68 -8.10 2.33
CA ARG A 75 6.15 -8.33 2.31
C ARG A 75 6.55 -9.65 2.95
N SER A 76 5.73 -10.21 3.82
CA SER A 76 6.00 -11.51 4.40
C SER A 76 6.04 -12.56 3.28
N PRO A 77 7.17 -13.27 3.09
CA PRO A 77 7.30 -14.28 2.05
C PRO A 77 6.59 -15.56 2.52
N SER A 78 5.28 -15.50 2.71
CA SER A 78 4.44 -16.69 2.72
C SER A 78 3.71 -16.73 1.38
N GLY A 79 4.51 -16.85 0.32
CA GLY A 79 4.03 -17.25 -0.99
C GLY A 79 3.45 -18.64 -0.89
N ILE A 80 2.14 -18.75 -0.68
CA ILE A 80 1.25 -19.84 -1.13
C ILE A 80 -0.22 -19.41 -0.99
N ALA A 81 -0.71 -18.59 -1.94
CA ALA A 81 -2.12 -18.49 -2.39
C ALA A 81 -2.30 -17.11 -3.05
N GLY A 82 -2.25 -16.97 -4.37
CA GLY A 82 -3.44 -17.22 -5.16
C GLY A 82 -3.28 -16.87 -6.64
N GLY A 83 -2.13 -17.24 -7.23
CA GLY A 83 -1.97 -17.27 -8.68
C GLY A 83 -2.41 -18.62 -9.26
N ALA A 84 -3.71 -18.94 -9.26
CA ALA A 84 -4.24 -20.10 -9.98
C ALA A 84 -5.78 -20.05 -10.14
N ALA A 85 -6.33 -19.04 -10.81
CA ALA A 85 -7.73 -19.09 -11.26
C ALA A 85 -8.09 -18.10 -12.40
N GLN A 86 -7.24 -17.86 -13.40
CA GLN A 86 -7.74 -17.21 -14.63
C GLN A 86 -7.01 -17.59 -15.93
N GLU A 87 -6.66 -18.87 -16.11
CA GLU A 87 -6.26 -19.41 -17.42
C GLU A 87 -6.81 -20.82 -17.62
N ALA A 88 -8.13 -20.98 -17.58
CA ALA A 88 -8.77 -22.20 -18.07
C ALA A 88 -10.23 -21.92 -18.39
N ARG A 89 -10.49 -21.53 -19.64
CA ARG A 89 -11.67 -21.86 -20.47
C ARG A 89 -11.85 -20.78 -21.52
N THR A 90 -11.21 -20.97 -22.68
CA THR A 90 -11.87 -20.96 -24.01
C THR A 90 -10.79 -21.27 -25.04
N THR A 91 -10.55 -22.56 -25.28
CA THR A 91 -9.98 -23.07 -26.52
C THR A 91 -10.62 -24.42 -26.80
N ALA A 92 -11.16 -24.54 -28.01
CA ALA A 92 -11.56 -25.74 -28.74
C ALA A 92 -12.83 -26.50 -28.29
N GLY A 93 -13.85 -26.41 -29.15
CA GLY A 93 -14.98 -27.31 -29.32
C GLY A 93 -15.60 -27.06 -30.68
#